data_AF-A2G7D1-F1
#
_entry.id   AF-A2G7D1-F1
#
_cell.length_a   1.000
_cell.length_b   1.000
_cell.length_c   1.000
_cell.angle_alpha   90.00
_cell.angle_beta   90.00
_cell.angle_gamma   90.00
#
_symmetry.space_group_name_H-M   'P 1'
#
loop_
_entity.id
_entity.type
_entity.pdbx_description
1 polymer ?
#
loop_
_entity_poly.entity_id
_entity_poly.type
_entity_poly.pdbx_seq_one_letter_code
_entity_poly.pdbx_strand_id
1 'polypeptide(L)'
;MCPEIFLGMDYDHFMADVWAVGVTIYCLASGHFPFEGSSSNVLLAEINRGYTQIEPKYGPLIEIINSCLQIEPKARPTMYQLKIKILDSMKSSPDTNPNSASRVLSVIAKHHVIPGIKRLSPTSSGILGY
;
A
#
# COMPACT_ATOMS: atom_id res chain seq x y z
N MET A 1 -7.95 4.49 8.33
CA MET A 1 -8.85 5.51 7.77
C MET A 1 -8.04 6.79 7.52
N CYS A 2 -8.44 7.62 6.54
CA CYS A 2 -7.79 8.91 6.30
C CYS A 2 -8.24 9.98 7.32
N PRO A 3 -7.44 11.05 7.52
CA PRO A 3 -7.69 12.06 8.56
C PRO A 3 -9.05 12.74 8.47
N GLU A 4 -9.47 13.10 7.25
CA GLU A 4 -10.70 13.83 6.99
C GLU A 4 -11.96 13.07 7.42
N ILE A 5 -11.94 11.73 7.35
CA ILE A 5 -13.05 10.90 7.83
C ILE A 5 -13.12 10.92 9.36
N PHE A 6 -11.98 10.89 10.05
CA PHE A 6 -11.95 11.00 11.52
C PHE A 6 -12.45 12.36 12.02
N LEU A 7 -12.31 13.41 11.20
CA LEU A 7 -12.82 14.75 11.48
C LEU A 7 -14.29 14.93 11.09
N GLY A 8 -14.93 13.91 10.50
CA GLY A 8 -16.32 14.00 10.04
C GLY A 8 -16.54 14.99 8.90
N MET A 9 -15.49 15.26 8.12
CA MET A 9 -15.56 16.18 6.98
C MET A 9 -16.05 15.44 5.73
N ASP A 10 -16.65 16.20 4.80
CA ASP A 10 -16.84 15.72 3.43
C ASP A 10 -15.48 15.34 2.84
N TYR A 11 -15.40 14.15 2.24
CA TYR A 11 -14.16 13.62 1.73
C TYR A 11 -14.29 13.14 0.28
N ASP A 12 -13.18 13.23 -0.44
CA ASP A 12 -13.05 12.64 -1.76
C ASP A 12 -12.69 11.15 -1.61
N HIS A 13 -13.60 10.28 -2.04
CA HIS A 13 -13.43 8.82 -2.00
C HIS A 13 -12.16 8.36 -2.72
N PHE A 14 -11.76 9.01 -3.81
CA PHE A 14 -10.54 8.65 -4.55
C PHE A 14 -9.28 9.02 -3.75
N MET A 15 -9.29 10.16 -3.06
CA MET A 15 -8.16 10.55 -2.21
C MET A 15 -8.07 9.73 -0.93
N ALA A 16 -9.21 9.25 -0.42
CA ALA A 16 -9.26 8.27 0.67
C ALA A 16 -8.65 6.92 0.24
N ASP A 17 -8.91 6.45 -0.99
CA ASP A 17 -8.27 5.24 -1.52
C ASP A 17 -6.75 5.40 -1.66
N VAL A 18 -6.28 6.56 -2.12
CA VAL A 18 -4.83 6.85 -2.20
C VAL A 18 -4.17 6.78 -0.82
N TRP A 19 -4.83 7.29 0.21
CA TRP A 19 -4.37 7.14 1.60
C TRP A 19 -4.30 5.66 2.02
N ALA A 20 -5.35 4.89 1.75
CA ALA A 20 -5.41 3.47 2.08
C ALA A 20 -4.30 2.66 1.37
N VAL A 21 -3.96 3.01 0.13
CA VAL A 21 -2.82 2.43 -0.59
C VAL A 21 -1.51 2.79 0.10
N GLY A 22 -1.31 4.05 0.52
CA GLY A 22 -0.12 4.47 1.28
C GLY A 22 0.08 3.67 2.56
N VAL A 23 -0.98 3.49 3.35
CA VAL A 23 -0.97 2.66 4.56
C VAL A 23 -0.65 1.21 4.23
N THR A 24 -1.25 0.66 3.16
CA THR A 24 -1.01 -0.72 2.74
C THR A 24 0.44 -0.96 2.36
N ILE A 25 1.03 -0.06 1.55
CA ILE A 25 2.44 -0.16 1.15
C ILE A 25 3.35 -0.08 2.39
N TYR A 26 3.05 0.82 3.34
CA TYR A 26 3.78 0.90 4.60
C TYR A 26 3.72 -0.42 5.38
N CYS A 27 2.53 -1.02 5.52
CA CYS A 27 2.37 -2.29 6.24
C CYS A 27 3.12 -3.44 5.55
N LEU A 28 3.09 -3.49 4.22
CA LEU A 28 3.83 -4.50 3.46
C LEU A 28 5.35 -4.35 3.61
N ALA A 29 5.85 -3.11 3.69
CA ALA A 29 7.27 -2.83 3.83
C ALA A 29 7.79 -3.07 5.26
N SER A 30 7.04 -2.61 6.27
CA SER A 30 7.50 -2.56 7.67
C SER A 30 6.93 -3.66 8.57
N GLY A 31 5.83 -4.31 8.16
CA GLY A 31 5.07 -5.25 9.00
C GLY A 31 4.21 -4.60 10.09
N HIS A 32 4.20 -3.27 10.20
CA HIS A 32 3.49 -2.51 11.24
C HIS A 32 2.56 -1.46 10.60
N PHE A 33 1.68 -0.85 11.39
CA PHE A 33 0.90 0.30 10.89
C PHE A 33 1.71 1.61 10.98
N PRO A 34 1.49 2.56 10.06
CA PRO A 34 2.19 3.85 10.08
C PRO A 34 1.78 4.73 11.26
N PHE A 35 0.53 4.55 11.73
CA PHE A 35 -0.05 5.29 12.83
C PHE A 35 -0.85 4.31 13.69
N GLU A 36 -0.55 4.26 14.98
CA GLU A 36 -1.27 3.47 15.96
C GLU A 36 -1.66 4.38 17.12
N GLY A 37 -2.93 4.34 17.51
CA GLY A 37 -3.45 5.16 18.60
C GLY A 37 -4.56 4.44 19.32
N SER A 38 -4.52 4.47 20.65
CA SER A 38 -5.52 3.82 21.52
C SER A 38 -6.89 4.51 21.45
N SER A 39 -6.96 5.70 20.86
CA SER A 39 -8.20 6.44 20.60
C SER A 39 -8.07 7.25 19.30
N SER A 40 -9.20 7.64 18.72
CA SER A 40 -9.25 8.45 17.49
C SER A 40 -8.47 9.76 17.61
N ASN A 41 -8.48 10.39 18.78
CA ASN A 41 -7.77 11.64 19.04
C ASN A 41 -6.26 11.45 19.07
N VAL A 42 -5.77 10.37 19.68
CA VAL A 42 -4.34 10.03 19.71
C VAL A 42 -3.87 9.69 18.30
N LEU A 43 -4.66 8.91 17.55
CA LEU A 43 -4.37 8.57 16.17
C LEU A 43 -4.29 9.82 15.27
N LEU A 44 -5.25 10.75 15.40
CA LEU A 44 -5.22 12.02 14.67
C LEU A 44 -4.01 12.89 15.04
N ALA A 45 -3.60 12.90 16.32
CA ALA A 45 -2.42 13.63 16.76
C ALA A 45 -1.13 13.05 16.13
N GLU A 46 -1.00 11.72 16.11
CA GLU A 46 0.12 11.04 15.44
C GLU A 46 0.14 11.29 13.93
N ILE A 47 -1.02 11.26 13.29
CA ILE A 47 -1.15 11.60 11.87
C ILE A 47 -0.70 13.05 11.62
N ASN A 48 -1.22 14.01 12.38
CA ASN A 48 -0.87 15.44 12.24
C ASN A 48 0.61 15.74 12.53
N ARG A 49 1.28 14.91 13.32
CA ARG A 49 2.74 15.00 13.54
C ARG A 49 3.53 14.68 12.27
N GLY A 50 2.94 13.98 11.30
CA GLY A 50 3.49 13.75 9.96
C GLY A 50 4.70 12.82 9.91
N TYR A 51 5.03 12.14 11.00
CA TYR A 51 6.21 11.28 11.09
C TYR A 51 5.84 9.81 10.96
N THR A 52 5.93 9.27 9.75
CA THR A 52 6.02 7.81 9.56
C THR A 52 7.47 7.39 9.75
N GLN A 53 7.78 6.59 10.77
CA GLN A 53 9.12 6.06 11.00
C GLN A 53 9.43 4.93 10.00
N ILE A 54 9.69 5.29 8.75
CA ILE A 54 10.13 4.36 7.73
C ILE A 54 11.66 4.39 7.69
N GLU A 55 12.30 3.27 7.95
CA GLU A 55 13.76 3.17 7.88
C GLU A 55 14.25 3.52 6.45
N PRO A 56 15.34 4.29 6.28
CA PRO A 56 15.87 4.67 4.97
C PRO A 56 16.13 3.50 4.01
N LYS A 57 16.30 2.28 4.55
CA LYS A 57 16.51 1.04 3.77
C LYS A 57 15.39 0.72 2.78
N TYR A 58 14.19 1.28 2.95
CA TYR A 58 13.05 1.04 2.05
C TYR A 58 13.10 1.91 0.78
N GLY A 59 14.08 2.81 0.65
CA GLY A 59 14.45 3.46 -0.61
C GLY A 59 13.28 4.20 -1.30
N PRO A 60 13.07 4.01 -2.62
CA PRO A 60 12.02 4.72 -3.38
C PRO A 60 10.59 4.55 -2.85
N LEU A 61 10.31 3.49 -2.08
CA LEU A 61 8.98 3.27 -1.50
C LEU A 61 8.61 4.35 -0.46
N ILE A 62 9.61 4.92 0.22
CA ILE A 62 9.43 5.98 1.22
C ILE A 62 8.77 7.21 0.58
N GLU A 63 9.27 7.61 -0.59
CA GLU A 63 8.74 8.77 -1.31
C GLU A 63 7.29 8.56 -1.76
N ILE A 64 6.98 7.33 -2.20
CA ILE A 64 5.61 6.95 -2.59
C ILE A 64 4.69 7.02 -1.36
N ILE A 65 5.06 6.36 -0.26
CA ILE A 65 4.27 6.34 0.98
C ILE A 65 4.05 7.77 1.49
N ASN A 66 5.10 8.58 1.58
CA ASN A 66 4.99 9.98 2.01
C ASN A 66 4.07 10.79 1.12
N SER A 67 4.10 10.57 -0.20
CA SER A 67 3.18 11.29 -1.11
C SER A 67 1.71 10.87 -0.95
N CYS A 68 1.45 9.62 -0.54
CA CYS A 68 0.09 9.14 -0.26
C CYS A 68 -0.43 9.61 1.11
N LEU A 69 0.44 9.68 2.12
CA LEU A 69 0.08 9.99 3.50
C LEU A 69 0.12 11.50 3.81
N GLN A 70 -0.29 12.32 2.84
CA GLN A 70 -0.46 13.76 3.05
C GLN A 70 -1.78 14.04 3.78
N ILE A 71 -1.71 14.93 4.78
CA ILE A 71 -2.89 15.38 5.55
C ILE A 71 -3.91 16.00 4.61
N GLU A 72 -3.47 16.98 3.82
CA GLU A 72 -4.29 17.63 2.81
C GLU A 72 -4.60 16.66 1.65
N PRO A 73 -5.88 16.29 1.41
CA PRO A 73 -6.24 15.35 0.35
C PRO A 73 -5.78 15.81 -1.04
N LYS A 74 -5.81 17.12 -1.31
CA LYS A 74 -5.38 17.68 -2.60
C LYS A 74 -3.87 17.62 -2.84
N ALA A 75 -3.07 17.43 -1.80
CA ALA A 75 -1.64 17.24 -1.91
C ALA A 75 -1.27 15.79 -2.27
N ARG A 76 -2.22 14.86 -2.18
CA ARG A 76 -2.05 13.46 -2.57
C ARG A 76 -2.03 13.35 -4.10
N PRO A 77 -1.26 12.41 -4.68
CA PRO A 77 -1.33 12.15 -6.11
C PRO A 77 -2.67 11.51 -6.48
N THR A 78 -3.13 11.74 -7.70
CA THR A 78 -4.20 10.91 -8.29
C THR A 78 -3.74 9.46 -8.41
N MET A 79 -4.68 8.52 -8.46
CA MET A 79 -4.36 7.09 -8.66
C MET A 79 -3.54 6.85 -9.94
N TYR A 80 -3.77 7.64 -10.99
CA TYR A 80 -2.99 7.58 -12.22
C TYR A 80 -1.53 8.01 -12.01
N GLN A 81 -1.30 9.15 -11.33
CA GLN A 81 0.05 9.61 -10.99
C GLN A 81 0.75 8.63 -10.04
N LEU A 82 0.03 8.07 -9.08
CA LEU A 82 0.55 7.06 -8.16
C LEU A 82 1.01 5.80 -8.90
N LYS A 83 0.20 5.31 -9.86
CA LYS A 83 0.59 4.18 -10.73
C LYS A 83 1.90 4.45 -11.45
N ILE A 84 2.07 5.64 -12.04
CA ILE A 84 3.32 6.01 -12.73
C ILE A 84 4.50 6.00 -11.76
N LYS A 85 4.36 6.64 -10.59
CA LYS A 85 5.41 6.66 -9.56
C LYS A 85 5.84 5.25 -9.13
N ILE A 86 4.87 4.36 -8.89
CA ILE A 86 5.16 2.97 -8.51
C ILE A 86 5.92 2.26 -9.64
N LEU A 87 5.46 2.38 -10.89
CA LEU A 87 6.14 1.78 -12.04
C LEU A 87 7.57 2.30 -12.21
N ASP A 88 7.80 3.61 -12.04
CA ASP A 88 9.13 4.19 -12.16
C ASP A 88 10.05 3.75 -11.03
N SER A 89 9.54 3.65 -9.79
CA SER A 89 10.31 3.08 -8.68
C SER A 89 10.69 1.62 -8.92
N MET A 90 9.82 0.83 -9.54
CA MET A 90 10.09 -0.59 -9.81
C MET A 90 11.15 -0.77 -10.91
N LYS A 91 11.26 0.15 -11.88
CA LYS A 91 12.35 0.12 -12.87
C LYS A 91 13.73 0.29 -12.24
N SER A 92 13.80 1.00 -11.11
CA SER A 92 15.04 1.18 -10.35
C SER A 92 15.36 -0.01 -9.42
N SER A 93 14.47 -1.01 -9.34
CA SER A 93 14.71 -2.21 -8.53
C SER A 93 15.84 -3.06 -9.12
N PRO A 94 16.85 -3.46 -8.31
CA PRO A 94 17.87 -4.41 -8.75
C PRO A 94 17.30 -5.81 -9.01
N ASP A 95 16.14 -6.12 -8.43
CA ASP A 95 15.40 -7.35 -8.72
C ASP A 95 14.40 -7.11 -9.84
N THR A 96 14.70 -7.66 -11.01
CA THR A 96 13.86 -7.63 -12.22
C THR A 96 13.11 -8.94 -12.44
N ASN A 97 13.22 -9.91 -11.53
CA ASN A 97 12.60 -11.21 -11.71
C ASN A 97 11.08 -11.11 -11.52
N PRO A 98 10.27 -11.39 -12.57
CA PRO A 98 8.82 -11.28 -12.51
C PRO A 98 8.18 -12.26 -11.51
N ASN A 99 8.93 -13.28 -11.06
CA ASN A 99 8.46 -14.28 -10.10
C ASN A 99 8.89 -13.99 -8.65
N SER A 100 9.53 -12.85 -8.37
CA SER A 100 9.96 -12.52 -7.01
C SER A 100 8.81 -12.44 -6.00
N ALA A 101 7.67 -11.88 -6.43
CA ALA A 101 6.44 -11.92 -5.65
C ALA A 101 5.94 -13.36 -5.42
N SER A 102 6.11 -14.26 -6.41
CA SER A 102 5.70 -15.66 -6.29
C SER A 102 6.50 -16.41 -5.21
N ARG A 103 7.77 -16.04 -4.97
CA ARG A 103 8.57 -16.58 -3.87
C ARG A 103 8.01 -16.13 -2.52
N VAL A 104 7.75 -14.84 -2.37
CA VAL A 104 7.15 -14.27 -1.15
C VAL A 104 5.79 -14.91 -0.86
N LEU A 105 4.90 -14.96 -1.85
CA LEU A 105 3.59 -15.60 -1.72
C LEU A 105 3.70 -17.08 -1.38
N SER A 106 4.67 -17.80 -1.96
CA SER A 106 4.91 -19.22 -1.62
C SER A 106 5.39 -19.42 -0.19
N VAL A 107 6.17 -18.49 0.37
CA VAL A 107 6.62 -18.51 1.76
C VAL A 107 5.44 -18.22 2.68
N ILE A 108 4.66 -17.17 2.40
CA ILE A 108 3.46 -16.79 3.17
C ILE A 108 2.45 -17.95 3.20
N ALA A 109 2.21 -18.59 2.05
CA ALA A 109 1.31 -19.74 1.94
C ALA A 109 1.81 -20.95 2.76
N LYS A 110 3.12 -21.22 2.80
CA LYS A 110 3.69 -22.28 3.63
C LYS A 110 3.50 -22.02 5.12
N HIS A 111 3.59 -20.76 5.54
CA HIS A 111 3.43 -20.36 6.95
C HIS A 111 1.97 -20.16 7.38
N HIS A 112 0.98 -20.48 6.54
CA HIS A 112 -0.45 -20.42 6.86
C HIS A 112 -0.94 -19.05 7.37
N VAL A 113 -0.21 -17.97 7.04
CA VAL A 113 -0.55 -16.60 7.47
C VAL A 113 -1.80 -16.08 6.78
N ILE A 114 -2.16 -16.66 5.62
CA ILE A 114 -3.42 -16.41 4.92
C ILE A 114 -4.13 -17.75 4.72
N PRO A 115 -5.28 -18.00 5.38
CA PRO A 115 -6.03 -19.23 5.18
C PRO A 115 -6.73 -19.18 3.82
N GLY A 116 -6.25 -20.00 2.88
CA GLY A 116 -6.98 -20.31 1.65
C GLY A 116 -6.62 -19.46 0.44
N ILE A 117 -5.54 -19.81 -0.26
CA ILE A 117 -5.48 -19.59 -1.71
C ILE A 117 -5.42 -20.96 -2.36
N LYS A 118 -6.58 -21.43 -2.86
CA LYS A 118 -6.58 -22.38 -3.97
C LYS A 118 -5.78 -21.71 -5.08
N ARG A 119 -4.60 -22.27 -5.34
CA ARG A 119 -3.70 -21.90 -6.43
C ARG A 119 -4.54 -21.67 -7.69
N LEU A 120 -4.65 -20.42 -8.17
CA LEU A 120 -5.12 -20.18 -9.53
C LEU A 120 -4.04 -20.77 -10.44
N SER A 121 -4.29 -21.96 -10.94
CA SER A 121 -3.40 -22.64 -11.88
C SER A 121 -3.38 -21.88 -13.20
N PRO A 122 -2.21 -21.52 -13.74
CA PRO A 122 -2.11 -21.00 -15.09
C PRO A 122 -2.11 -22.20 -16.04
N THR A 123 -3.29 -22.71 -16.40
CA THR A 123 -3.47 -23.63 -17.54
C THR A 123 -4.96 -23.88 -17.78
N SER A 124 -5.53 -23.14 -18.72
CA SER A 124 -6.52 -23.68 -19.67
C SER A 124 -6.50 -22.77 -20.89
N SER A 125 -5.66 -23.16 -21.85
CA SER A 125 -5.77 -22.77 -23.24
C SER A 125 -6.98 -23.49 -23.85
N GLY A 126 -7.87 -22.74 -24.52
CA GLY A 126 -8.91 -23.26 -25.41
C GLY A 126 -10.05 -24.02 -24.71
N ILE A 127 -11.29 -24.02 -25.18
CA ILE A 127 -11.75 -24.17 -26.57
C ILE A 127 -13.17 -23.60 -26.67
N LEU A 128 -13.46 -22.96 -27.81
CA LEU A 128 -14.78 -22.65 -28.36
C LEU A 128 -15.71 -23.87 -28.39
N GLY A 129 -17.01 -23.70 -28.10
CA GLY A 129 -18.00 -24.68 -28.52
C GLY A 129 -19.40 -24.45 -27.96
N TYR A 130 -20.22 -23.79 -28.77
CA TYR A 130 -21.68 -23.77 -28.87
C TYR A 130 -22.54 -23.85 -27.60
#